data_AF-A0A2A5AEF1-F1
#
_entry.id   AF-A0A2A5AEF1-F1
#
_cell.length_a   1.000
_cell.length_b   1.000
_cell.length_c   1.000
_cell.angle_alpha   90.00
_cell.angle_beta   90.00
_cell.angle_gamma   90.00
#
_symmetry.space_group_name_H-M   'P 1'
#
loop_
_entity.id
_entity.type
_entity.pdbx_description
1 polymer ?
#
loop_
_entity_poly.entity_id
_entity_poly.type
_entity_poly.pdbx_seq_one_letter_code
_entity_poly.pdbx_strand_id
1 'polypeptide(L)' 'MKARIKWVQDAMFLGESGSGHSIVMDGPEDHGGRNMGPRPMETLLMG' A
#
# COMPACT_ATOMS: atom_id res chain seq x y z
N MET A 1 17.29 4.36 -6.35
CA MET A 1 15.81 4.48 -6.49
C MET A 1 15.25 4.93 -5.15
N LYS A 2 14.38 5.95 -5.10
CA LYS A 2 13.71 6.40 -3.86
C LYS A 2 12.21 6.19 -4.03
N ALA A 3 11.56 5.58 -3.06
CA ALA A 3 10.12 5.50 -2.96
C ALA A 3 9.69 6.16 -1.63
N ARG A 4 8.50 6.74 -1.60
CA ARG A 4 7.89 7.25 -0.37
C ARG A 4 6.68 6.41 -0.03
N ILE A 5 6.57 6.02 1.23
CA ILE A 5 5.39 5.37 1.77
C ILE A 5 4.71 6.37 2.70
N LYS A 6 3.42 6.61 2.48
CA LYS A 6 2.57 7.40 3.36
C LYS A 6 1.51 6.50 3.97
N TRP A 7 1.45 6.49 5.30
CA TRP A 7 0.28 5.99 6.02
C TRP A 7 -0.83 7.04 5.87
N VAL A 8 -1.97 6.65 5.31
CA VAL A 8 -3.11 7.56 5.13
C VAL A 8 -4.05 7.52 6.33
N GLN A 9 -4.64 6.36 6.58
CA GLN A 9 -5.60 6.08 7.65
C GLN A 9 -5.76 4.56 7.76
N ASP A 10 -6.28 4.06 8.87
CA ASP A 10 -6.55 2.62 9.03
C ASP A 10 -5.30 1.79 8.71
N ALA A 11 -5.41 0.57 8.18
CA ALA A 11 -4.27 -0.19 7.64
C ALA A 11 -3.97 0.12 6.15
N MET A 12 -4.21 1.36 5.68
CA MET A 12 -4.01 1.78 4.29
C MET A 12 -2.71 2.57 4.07
N PHE A 13 -1.97 2.16 3.04
CA PHE A 13 -0.70 2.74 2.62
C PHE A 13 -0.77 3.26 1.18
N LEU A 14 -0.22 4.46 0.96
CA LEU A 14 0.03 5.01 -0.36
C LEU A 14 1.54 4.98 -0.64
N GLY A 15 1.95 4.17 -1.60
CA GLY A 15 3.33 4.13 -2.08
C GLY A 15 3.49 4.96 -3.34
N GLU A 16 4.41 5.92 -3.32
CA GLU A 16 4.79 6.72 -4.49
C GLU A 16 6.21 6.35 -4.93
N SER A 17 6.34 5.85 -6.15
CA SER A 17 7.63 5.57 -6.78
C SER A 17 8.32 6.87 -7.20
N GLY A 18 9.65 6.86 -7.23
CA GLY A 18 10.45 7.98 -7.72
C GLY A 18 10.23 8.33 -9.21
N SER A 19 9.52 7.48 -9.95
CA SER A 19 9.05 7.76 -11.32
C SER A 19 7.67 8.42 -11.39
N GLY A 20 7.03 8.72 -10.25
CA GLY A 20 5.72 9.35 -10.16
C GLY A 20 4.52 8.39 -10.16
N HIS A 21 4.75 7.08 -10.21
CA HIS A 21 3.67 6.09 -10.12
C HIS A 21 3.24 5.87 -8.67
N SER A 22 1.93 5.80 -8.45
CA SER A 22 1.35 5.57 -7.12
C SER A 22 0.67 4.21 -7.04
N ILE A 23 0.83 3.53 -5.91
CA ILE A 23 0.20 2.25 -5.59
C ILE A 23 -0.52 2.41 -4.25
N VAL A 24 -1.77 1.98 -4.19
CA VAL A 24 -2.55 1.90 -2.95
C VAL A 24 -2.50 0.46 -2.46
N MET A 25 -2.13 0.28 -1.20
CA MET A 25 -2.13 -1.00 -0.50
C MET A 25 -3.03 -0.87 0.72
N ASP A 26 -3.81 -1.89 1.02
CA ASP A 26 -4.73 -1.87 2.15
C ASP A 26 -4.77 -3.22 2.86
N GLY A 27 -4.81 -3.17 4.19
CA GLY A 27 -4.87 -4.35 5.05
C GLY A 27 -6.22 -5.06 5.01
N PRO A 28 -6.30 -6.26 5.61
CA PRO A 28 -7.57 -6.97 5.82
C PRO A 28 -8.40 -6.28 6.91
N GLU A 29 -9.72 -6.46 6.86
CA GLU A 29 -10.67 -5.86 7.81
C GLU A 29 -10.39 -6.29 9.25
N ASP A 30 -10.03 -7.55 9.48
CA ASP A 30 -9.70 -8.11 10.80
C ASP A 30 -8.47 -7.45 11.46
N HIS A 31 -7.65 -6.75 10.68
CA HIS A 31 -6.48 -6.02 11.16
C HIS A 31 -6.63 -4.50 10.99
N GLY A 32 -7.87 -4.01 10.86
CA GLY A 32 -8.17 -2.59 10.78
C GLY A 32 -7.93 -1.97 9.41
N GLY A 33 -7.80 -2.78 8.35
CA GLY A 33 -7.85 -2.30 6.98
C GLY A 33 -9.29 -2.24 6.45
N ARG A 34 -9.44 -1.81 5.20
CA ARG A 34 -10.77 -1.68 4.56
C ARG A 34 -10.93 -2.62 3.38
N ASN A 35 -9.95 -3.49 3.16
CA ASN A 35 -9.91 -4.43 2.06
C ASN A 35 -10.09 -3.79 0.67
N MET A 36 -9.66 -2.55 0.49
CA MET A 36 -9.81 -1.76 -0.74
C MET A 36 -8.60 -1.83 -1.69
N GLY A 37 -7.62 -2.68 -1.39
CA GLY A 37 -6.41 -2.84 -2.19
C GLY A 37 -5.63 -4.10 -1.81
N PRO A 38 -4.61 -4.47 -2.61
CA PRO A 38 -3.74 -5.59 -2.30
C PRO A 38 -2.98 -5.36 -1.00
N ARG A 39 -2.64 -6.44 -0.31
CA ARG A 39 -1.81 -6.37 0.89
C ARG A 39 -0.38 -5.92 0.51
N PRO A 40 0.36 -5.28 1.42
CA PRO A 40 1.75 -4.94 1.16
C PRO A 40 2.61 -6.14 0.73
N MET A 41 2.38 -7.29 1.36
CA MET A 41 3.09 -8.54 1.01
C MET A 41 2.65 -9.12 -0.33
N GLU A 42 1.37 -9.01 -0.70
CA GLU A 42 0.90 -9.42 -2.04
C GLU A 42 1.51 -8.53 -3.12
N THR A 43 1.58 -7.23 -2.86
CA THR A 43 2.18 -6.24 -3.78
C THR A 43 3.65 -6.55 -4.02
N LEU A 44 4.40 -6.91 -2.97
CA LEU A 44 5.79 -7.33 -3.09
C LEU A 44 5.94 -8.61 -3.93
N LEU A 45 5.02 -9.56 -3.80
CA LEU A 45 5.05 -10.80 -4.59
C LEU A 45 4.68 -10.56 -6.07
N MET A 46 3.97 -9.47 -6.38
CA MET A 46 3.63 -9.08 -7.74
C MET A 46 4.81 -8.39 -8.48
N GLY A 47 5.83 -7.87 -7.77
CA GLY A 47 7.00 -7.25 -8.41
C GLY A 47 7.95 -6.48 -7.48
#